data_AF-J3CH07-F1
#
_entry.id   AF-J3CH07-F1
#
_cell.length_a   1.000
_cell.length_b   1.000
_cell.length_c   1.000
_cell.angle_alpha   90.00
_cell.angle_beta   90.00
_cell.angle_gamma   90.00
#
_symmetry.space_group_name_H-M   'P 1'
#
loop_
_entity.id
_entity.type
_entity.pdbx_description
1 polymer ?
#
loop_
_entity_poly.entity_id
_entity_poly.type
_entity_poly.pdbx_seq_one_letter_code
_entity_poly.pdbx_strand_id
1 'polypeptide(L)'
;MYEKADGSRVWLKTHSRTPYLAINGRLHTSEDYSTIRQRLLVAYEVIPNLSSEDAFLVEEPTEAGSLLFCAQADLNCAVLLIGVLGQIEQAESNETLLPQFFKRVSDAVLSIQSSVRANVQLQAIQCELAMHGG
;
A
#
# COMPACT_ATOMS: atom_id res chain seq x y z
N MET A 1 -0.59 9.61 -10.88
CA MET A 1 -0.75 10.89 -10.17
C MET A 1 -2.15 11.37 -10.48
N TYR A 2 -3.07 11.06 -9.58
CA TYR A 2 -4.44 11.58 -9.60
C TYR A 2 -4.52 12.72 -8.60
N GLU A 3 -5.24 13.77 -8.93
CA GLU A 3 -5.62 14.81 -7.97
C GLU A 3 -7.01 14.44 -7.44
N LYS A 4 -7.14 14.34 -6.12
CA LYS A 4 -8.42 14.04 -5.46
C LYS A 4 -9.37 15.22 -5.58
N ALA A 5 -10.65 14.95 -5.34
CA ALA A 5 -11.67 15.98 -5.19
C ALA A 5 -11.41 16.93 -4.01
N ASP A 6 -10.61 16.52 -3.01
CA ASP A 6 -10.18 17.35 -1.88
C ASP A 6 -8.89 18.15 -2.15
N GLY A 7 -8.35 18.09 -3.38
CA GLY A 7 -7.13 18.81 -3.78
C GLY A 7 -5.82 18.14 -3.37
N SER A 8 -5.86 17.01 -2.65
CA SER A 8 -4.66 16.24 -2.36
C SER A 8 -4.25 15.36 -3.55
N ARG A 9 -2.95 15.04 -3.66
CA ARG A 9 -2.42 14.26 -4.78
C ARG A 9 -2.24 12.81 -4.35
N VAL A 10 -2.77 11.88 -5.15
CA VAL A 10 -2.65 10.43 -4.97
C VAL A 10 -1.71 9.84 -6.01
N TRP A 11 -0.90 8.90 -5.55
CA TRP A 11 0.40 8.58 -6.14
C TRP A 11 0.39 7.43 -7.15
N LEU A 12 -0.75 6.79 -7.39
CA LEU A 12 -0.84 5.67 -8.32
C LEU A 12 -0.88 6.16 -9.77
N LYS A 13 0.08 5.70 -10.59
CA LYS A 13 -0.05 5.61 -12.05
C LYS A 13 -0.29 4.13 -12.38
N THR A 14 -1.41 3.57 -11.94
CA THR A 14 -1.83 2.26 -12.44
C THR A 14 -2.39 2.44 -13.85
N HIS A 15 -2.35 1.39 -14.68
CA HIS A 15 -3.29 1.30 -15.79
C HIS A 15 -4.69 1.55 -15.21
N SER A 16 -5.44 2.45 -15.86
CA SER A 16 -6.65 3.13 -15.36
C SER A 16 -7.86 2.24 -15.05
N ARG A 17 -7.65 0.96 -14.72
CA ARG A 17 -8.66 -0.08 -14.58
C ARG A 17 -8.50 -0.96 -13.33
N THR A 18 -7.43 -0.85 -12.56
CA THR A 18 -7.25 -1.73 -11.38
C THR A 18 -7.75 -1.04 -10.11
N PRO A 19 -8.81 -1.56 -9.47
CA PRO A 19 -9.26 -1.04 -8.17
C PRO A 19 -8.16 -1.22 -7.12
N TYR A 20 -8.09 -0.26 -6.22
CA TYR A 20 -7.12 -0.28 -5.12
C TYR A 20 -7.68 0.35 -3.85
N LEU A 21 -7.11 -0.03 -2.71
CA LEU A 21 -7.21 0.68 -1.44
C LEU A 21 -5.82 1.18 -1.06
N ALA A 22 -5.73 2.43 -0.61
CA ALA A 22 -4.48 3.02 -0.18
C ALA A 22 -4.60 3.51 1.27
N ILE A 23 -3.56 3.27 2.05
CA ILE A 23 -3.40 3.80 3.41
C ILE A 23 -2.08 4.54 3.47
N ASN A 24 -2.15 5.85 3.71
CA ASN A 24 -0.96 6.68 3.82
C ASN A 24 -0.32 6.51 5.20
N GLY A 25 0.97 6.79 5.28
CA GLY A 25 1.73 6.73 6.51
C GLY A 25 3.01 7.54 6.44
N ARG A 26 3.77 7.47 7.53
CA ARG A 26 5.09 8.08 7.65
C ARG A 26 6.05 7.12 8.34
N LEU A 27 7.27 7.08 7.84
CA LEU A 27 8.39 6.41 8.49
C LEU A 27 9.01 7.34 9.55
N HIS A 28 9.12 6.84 10.77
CA HIS A 28 9.81 7.49 11.87
C HIS A 28 11.10 6.74 12.18
N THR A 29 12.23 7.38 11.85
CA THR A 29 13.58 6.88 12.10
C THR A 29 14.56 8.03 12.09
N SER A 30 15.73 7.84 12.69
CA SER A 30 16.86 8.76 12.60
C SER A 30 17.73 8.51 11.36
N GLU A 31 17.43 7.46 10.60
CA GLU A 31 18.18 7.07 9.40
C GLU A 31 17.67 7.80 8.16
N ASP A 32 18.57 7.98 7.19
CA ASP A 32 18.20 8.52 5.89
C ASP A 32 17.42 7.51 5.04
N TYR A 33 16.68 8.03 4.07
CA TYR A 33 15.90 7.18 3.18
C TYR A 33 16.77 6.22 2.37
N SER A 34 17.99 6.59 1.99
CA SER A 34 18.90 5.69 1.28
C SER A 34 19.18 4.39 2.05
N THR A 35 19.38 4.49 3.38
CA THR A 35 19.60 3.33 4.25
C THR A 35 18.35 2.46 4.34
N ILE A 36 17.18 3.09 4.49
CA ILE A 36 15.88 2.41 4.51
C ILE A 36 15.65 1.68 3.18
N ARG A 37 15.86 2.38 2.06
CA ARG A 37 15.68 1.87 0.70
C ARG A 37 16.54 0.65 0.43
N GLN A 38 17.80 0.65 0.87
CA GLN A 38 18.68 -0.53 0.75
C GLN A 38 18.11 -1.74 1.48
N ARG A 39 17.54 -1.56 2.68
CA ARG A 39 16.90 -2.66 3.42
C ARG A 39 15.63 -3.15 2.73
N LEU A 40 14.83 -2.24 2.20
CA LEU A 40 13.63 -2.59 1.42
C LEU A 40 14.00 -3.39 0.17
N LEU A 41 15.06 -3.00 -0.54
CA LEU A 41 15.57 -3.70 -1.72
C LEU A 41 16.08 -5.12 -1.40
N VAL A 42 16.58 -5.35 -0.19
CA VAL A 42 17.02 -6.68 0.27
C VAL A 42 15.81 -7.54 0.65
N ALA A 43 14.78 -6.94 1.24
CA ALA A 43 13.63 -7.66 1.77
C ALA A 43 12.51 -7.91 0.75
N TYR A 44 12.37 -7.05 -0.25
CA TYR A 44 11.20 -7.02 -1.14
C TYR A 44 11.57 -6.76 -2.60
N GLU A 45 10.76 -7.32 -3.51
CA GLU A 45 10.86 -7.04 -4.93
C GLU A 45 10.35 -5.63 -5.24
N VAL A 46 11.08 -4.88 -6.08
CA VAL A 46 10.64 -3.56 -6.55
C VAL A 46 9.74 -3.74 -7.77
N ILE A 47 8.55 -3.15 -7.72
CA ILE A 47 7.67 -3.05 -8.87
C ILE A 47 8.03 -1.76 -9.64
N PRO A 48 8.64 -1.87 -10.84
CA PRO A 48 8.98 -0.70 -11.62
C PRO A 48 7.72 0.03 -12.08
N ASN A 49 7.80 1.36 -12.16
CA ASN A 49 6.78 2.24 -12.75
C ASN A 49 5.43 2.35 -12.02
N LEU A 50 5.28 1.80 -10.81
CA LEU A 50 4.02 1.88 -10.06
C LEU A 50 3.89 3.16 -9.20
N SER A 51 5.02 3.72 -8.76
CA SER A 51 5.12 5.00 -8.04
C SER A 51 6.15 5.93 -8.68
N SER A 52 6.20 7.19 -8.25
CA SER A 52 7.21 8.17 -8.71
C SER A 52 8.60 7.97 -8.10
N GLU A 53 8.71 7.14 -7.06
CA GLU A 53 9.98 6.84 -6.39
C GLU A 53 10.20 5.34 -6.30
N ASP A 54 9.77 4.69 -5.21
CA ASP A 54 9.89 3.25 -5.04
C ASP A 54 8.56 2.60 -4.63
N ALA A 55 8.32 1.39 -5.12
CA ALA A 55 7.18 0.55 -4.78
C ALA A 55 7.67 -0.89 -4.60
N PHE A 56 7.35 -1.50 -3.47
CA PHE A 56 7.84 -2.80 -3.04
C PHE A 56 6.68 -3.78 -2.92
N LEU A 57 6.81 -4.98 -3.46
CA LEU A 57 5.85 -6.07 -3.30
C LEU A 57 6.05 -6.71 -1.93
N VAL A 58 5.05 -6.58 -1.05
CA VAL A 58 5.13 -7.06 0.34
C VAL A 58 4.42 -8.40 0.51
N GLU A 59 3.33 -8.61 -0.23
CA GLU A 59 2.64 -9.90 -0.30
C GLU A 59 2.46 -10.29 -1.76
N GLU A 60 2.70 -11.57 -2.06
CA GLU A 60 2.51 -12.13 -3.39
C GLU A 60 1.08 -11.91 -3.90
N PRO A 61 0.90 -11.77 -5.23
CA PRO A 61 -0.41 -11.63 -5.83
C PRO A 61 -1.30 -12.83 -5.51
N THR A 62 -2.39 -12.58 -4.80
CA THR A 62 -3.46 -13.56 -4.56
C THR A 62 -4.68 -13.24 -5.40
N GLU A 63 -5.66 -14.14 -5.46
CA GLU A 63 -6.98 -13.85 -6.05
C GLU A 63 -7.65 -12.63 -5.38
N ALA A 64 -7.33 -12.37 -4.11
CA ALA A 64 -7.79 -11.21 -3.35
C ALA A 64 -6.98 -9.91 -3.59
N GLY A 65 -5.98 -9.94 -4.48
CA GLY A 65 -5.11 -8.82 -4.79
C GLY A 65 -3.69 -8.96 -4.24
N SER A 66 -2.87 -7.93 -4.52
CA SER A 66 -1.47 -7.79 -4.11
C SER A 66 -1.32 -6.65 -3.13
N LEU A 67 -0.45 -6.82 -2.12
CA LEU A 67 -0.12 -5.75 -1.18
C LEU A 67 1.23 -5.14 -1.51
N LEU A 68 1.25 -3.83 -1.68
CA LEU A 68 2.40 -3.04 -2.05
C LEU A 68 2.73 -2.03 -0.96
N PHE A 69 4.01 -1.76 -0.77
CA PHE A 69 4.51 -0.68 0.07
C PHE A 69 5.26 0.33 -0.77
N CYS A 70 4.79 1.56 -0.77
CA CYS A 70 5.47 2.69 -1.41
C CYS A 70 6.15 3.52 -0.34
N ALA A 71 7.37 3.96 -0.61
CA ALA A 71 8.11 4.85 0.29
C ALA A 71 8.83 5.93 -0.53
N GLN A 72 9.08 7.07 0.10
CA GLN A 72 9.69 8.23 -0.52
C GLN A 72 10.87 8.78 0.29
N ALA A 73 11.70 9.58 -0.38
CA ALA A 73 12.87 10.25 0.19
C ALA A 73 12.54 11.18 1.37
N ASP A 74 11.34 11.75 1.41
CA ASP A 74 10.85 12.60 2.51
C ASP A 74 10.22 11.81 3.68
N LEU A 75 10.37 10.47 3.65
CA LEU A 75 9.86 9.51 4.62
C LEU A 75 8.33 9.37 4.63
N ASN A 76 7.62 9.94 3.67
CA ASN A 76 6.24 9.58 3.42
C ASN A 76 6.17 8.16 2.85
N CYS A 77 5.14 7.43 3.23
CA CYS A 77 4.91 6.08 2.73
C CYS A 77 3.41 5.81 2.54
N ALA A 78 3.11 4.73 1.83
CA ALA A 78 1.76 4.23 1.67
C ALA A 78 1.77 2.71 1.55
N VAL A 79 0.75 2.07 2.11
CA VAL A 79 0.43 0.66 1.86
C VAL A 79 -0.75 0.63 0.91
N LEU A 80 -0.64 -0.16 -0.16
CA LEU A 80 -1.65 -0.25 -1.20
C LEU A 80 -2.07 -1.70 -1.41
N LEU A 81 -3.36 -1.98 -1.35
CA LEU A 81 -3.91 -3.22 -1.87
C LEU A 81 -4.40 -2.96 -3.28
N ILE A 82 -3.85 -3.69 -4.25
CA ILE A 82 -4.23 -3.61 -5.66
C ILE A 82 -4.93 -4.92 -6.04
N GLY A 83 -6.20 -4.84 -6.46
CA GLY A 83 -6.98 -6.03 -6.82
C GLY A 83 -8.49 -5.84 -6.66
N VAL A 84 -9.24 -6.80 -7.20
CA VAL A 84 -10.71 -6.78 -7.17
C VAL A 84 -11.19 -7.31 -5.83
N LEU A 85 -11.71 -6.44 -4.97
CA LEU A 85 -12.43 -6.80 -3.74
C LEU A 85 -13.76 -7.56 -3.99
N GLY A 86 -14.00 -8.01 -5.23
CA GLY A 86 -15.28 -8.52 -5.74
C GLY A 86 -15.29 -10.01 -6.11
N GLN A 87 -14.25 -10.80 -5.85
CA GLN A 87 -14.39 -12.27 -5.84
C GLN A 87 -14.59 -12.85 -4.44
N ILE A 88 -14.82 -11.98 -3.45
CA ILE A 88 -15.44 -12.38 -2.18
C ILE A 88 -16.98 -12.34 -2.33
N GLU A 89 -17.49 -12.85 -3.44
CA GLU A 89 -18.92 -13.17 -3.59
C GLU A 89 -19.19 -14.67 -3.40
N GLN A 90 -18.16 -15.48 -3.09
CA GLN A 90 -18.32 -16.89 -2.73
C GLN A 90 -17.96 -17.22 -1.27
N ALA A 91 -17.41 -16.28 -0.51
CA ALA A 91 -17.25 -16.45 0.93
C ALA A 91 -18.45 -15.82 1.63
N GLU A 92 -19.24 -16.67 2.28
CA GLU A 92 -20.37 -16.29 3.11
C GLU A 92 -20.04 -15.10 4.03
N SER A 93 -20.88 -14.07 3.99
CA SER A 93 -20.86 -12.84 4.81
C SER A 93 -19.86 -11.73 4.42
N ASN A 94 -20.41 -10.64 3.87
CA ASN A 94 -19.77 -9.34 3.65
C ASN A 94 -19.20 -8.66 4.93
N GLU A 95 -19.40 -9.24 6.12
CA GLU A 95 -18.95 -8.67 7.40
C GLU A 95 -17.47 -8.92 7.71
N THR A 96 -16.77 -9.75 6.92
CA THR A 96 -15.41 -10.23 7.25
C THR A 96 -14.28 -9.56 6.47
N LEU A 97 -14.59 -8.79 5.43
CA LEU A 97 -13.58 -8.26 4.49
C LEU A 97 -12.71 -7.15 5.04
N LEU A 98 -13.33 -6.15 5.67
CA LEU A 98 -12.58 -5.06 6.29
C LEU A 98 -11.65 -5.61 7.38
N PRO A 99 -12.12 -6.43 8.35
CA PRO A 99 -11.22 -7.03 9.35
C PRO A 99 -10.05 -7.82 8.75
N GLN A 100 -10.29 -8.61 7.70
CA GLN A 100 -9.22 -9.36 7.03
C GLN A 100 -8.22 -8.44 6.33
N PHE A 101 -8.69 -7.39 5.67
CA PHE A 101 -7.84 -6.37 5.06
C PHE A 101 -6.99 -5.64 6.11
N PHE A 102 -7.62 -5.16 7.19
CA PHE A 102 -6.92 -4.53 8.31
C PHE A 102 -5.84 -5.43 8.88
N LYS A 103 -6.14 -6.73 9.06
CA LYS A 103 -5.18 -7.71 9.53
C LYS A 103 -3.99 -7.85 8.56
N ARG A 104 -4.24 -8.03 7.27
CA ARG A 104 -3.16 -8.13 6.24
C ARG A 104 -2.28 -6.88 6.21
N VAL A 105 -2.88 -5.69 6.24
CA VAL A 105 -2.14 -4.43 6.32
C VAL A 105 -1.30 -4.37 7.59
N SER A 106 -1.87 -4.78 8.73
CA SER A 106 -1.17 -4.74 10.02
C SER A 106 0.01 -5.70 10.05
N ASP A 107 -0.17 -6.93 9.57
CA ASP A 107 0.87 -7.96 9.47
C ASP A 107 1.99 -7.49 8.53
N ALA A 108 1.65 -6.90 7.40
CA ALA A 108 2.61 -6.32 6.46
C ALA A 108 3.37 -5.14 7.06
N VAL A 109 2.70 -4.23 7.77
CA VAL A 109 3.35 -3.11 8.44
C VAL A 109 4.35 -3.60 9.48
N LEU A 110 4.00 -4.59 10.29
CA LEU A 110 4.92 -5.18 11.26
C LEU A 110 6.14 -5.82 10.58
N SER A 111 5.92 -6.51 9.46
CA SER A 111 7.01 -7.09 8.63
C SER A 111 7.96 -6.02 8.09
N ILE A 112 7.40 -4.92 7.55
CA ILE A 112 8.17 -3.79 7.03
C ILE A 112 8.96 -3.13 8.17
N GLN A 113 8.30 -2.82 9.29
CA GLN A 113 8.93 -2.19 10.45
C GLN A 113 10.15 -3.00 10.94
N SER A 114 10.00 -4.32 11.02
CA SER A 114 11.08 -5.25 11.37
C SER A 114 12.22 -5.18 10.36
N SER A 115 11.89 -5.21 9.06
CA SER A 115 12.86 -5.23 7.96
C SER A 115 13.65 -3.93 7.86
N VAL A 116 12.98 -2.78 7.98
CA VAL A 116 13.63 -1.47 7.83
C VAL A 116 14.16 -0.89 9.13
N ARG A 117 13.85 -1.48 10.29
CA ARG A 117 14.15 -0.96 11.63
C ARG A 117 13.64 0.47 11.84
N ALA A 118 12.49 0.79 11.25
CA ALA A 118 11.82 2.07 11.37
C ALA A 118 10.39 1.85 11.82
N ASN A 119 9.82 2.82 12.55
CA ASN A 119 8.43 2.76 12.92
C ASN A 119 7.57 3.33 11.77
N VAL A 120 6.65 2.54 11.26
CA VAL A 120 5.64 2.97 10.29
C VAL A 120 4.41 3.44 11.06
N GLN A 121 4.12 4.74 11.00
CA GLN A 121 2.87 5.29 11.50
C GLN A 121 1.90 5.46 10.34
N LEU A 122 0.84 4.64 10.30
CA LEU A 122 -0.25 4.83 9.37
C LEU A 122 -1.10 6.03 9.80
N GLN A 123 -1.42 6.90 8.86
CA GLN A 123 -2.34 8.02 9.03
C GLN A 123 -3.75 7.57 8.66
N ALA A 124 -4.76 8.26 9.22
CA ALA A 124 -6.16 7.88 9.11
C ALA A 124 -6.56 7.46 7.68
N ILE A 125 -7.28 6.35 7.61
CA ILE A 125 -7.63 5.66 6.37
C ILE A 125 -8.65 6.49 5.60
N GLN A 126 -8.17 7.27 4.65
CA GLN A 126 -9.02 7.72 3.56
C GLN A 126 -9.07 6.55 2.57
N CYS A 127 -10.02 5.62 2.78
CA CYS A 127 -10.31 4.57 1.83
C CYS A 127 -10.82 5.22 0.54
N GLU A 128 -9.91 5.56 -0.35
CA GLU A 128 -10.25 5.88 -1.72
C GLU A 128 -10.42 4.59 -2.47
N LEU A 129 -11.65 4.09 -2.44
CA LEU A 129 -12.09 3.20 -3.48
C LEU A 129 -11.99 3.97 -4.80
N ALA A 130 -11.01 3.62 -5.64
CA ALA A 130 -11.04 3.99 -7.04
C ALA A 130 -12.17 3.19 -7.74
N MET A 131 -13.41 3.47 -7.36
CA MET A 131 -14.61 2.98 -8.02
C MET A 131 -14.97 4.02 -9.08
N HIS A 132 -14.85 3.64 -10.35
CA HIS A 132 -15.83 4.11 -11.34
C HIS A 132 -16.80 2.93 -11.48
N GLY A 133 -18.11 3.09 -11.27
CA GLY A 133 -18.89 4.17 -11.86
C GLY A 133 -19.01 3.92 -13.35
N GLY A 134 -19.58 2.76 -13.69
CA GLY A 134 -19.92 2.31 -15.04
C GLY A 134 -20.98 1.24 -14.93
#